data_AF-A0A5B8TLQ7-F1
#
_entry.id   AF-A0A5B8TLQ7-F1
#
_cell.length_a   1.000
_cell.length_b   1.000
_cell.length_c   1.000
_cell.angle_alpha   90.00
_cell.angle_beta   90.00
_cell.angle_gamma   90.00
#
_symmetry.space_group_name_H-M   'P 1'
#
loop_
_entity.id
_entity.type
_entity.pdbx_description
1 polymer ?
#
loop_
_entity_poly.entity_id
_entity_poly.type
_entity_poly.pdbx_seq_one_letter_code
_entity_poly.pdbx_strand_id
1 'polypeptide(L)'
;MPENHYENLLRAVSTPETLGYELLRDILLPDLLGQEAPGILYWAGKDLARRLPLSQLDDLPTFFAQFNFGELKLSQQTKNRYIYQLGGQQIARRQKAFSNADFQLETGFIAQQVQQLTQTIAEGQLEFDRDKITIIVQTDHTDVPQATAIDNPITLHHFGSTDAPAEKPTTDTRTSATPVTDLMPKRTQRHKRGWFSRN
;
A
#
# COMPACT_ATOMS: atom_id res chain seq x y z
N MET A 1 26.83 -17.77 8.22
CA MET A 1 26.85 -16.32 8.56
C MET A 1 25.41 -15.92 8.83
N PRO A 2 25.12 -15.16 9.90
CA PRO A 2 23.78 -14.62 10.10
C PRO A 2 23.41 -13.70 8.94
N GLU A 3 22.13 -13.70 8.56
CA GLU A 3 21.60 -12.89 7.48
C GLU A 3 21.67 -11.39 7.84
N ASN A 4 22.26 -10.58 6.95
CA ASN A 4 22.33 -9.13 7.13
C ASN A 4 21.06 -8.49 6.55
N HIS A 5 20.06 -8.34 7.41
CA HIS A 5 18.75 -7.78 7.06
C HIS A 5 18.83 -6.37 6.48
N TYR A 6 19.76 -5.53 6.95
CA TYR A 6 19.93 -4.18 6.42
C TYR A 6 20.42 -4.19 4.96
N GLU A 7 21.40 -5.03 4.63
CA GLU A 7 21.89 -5.18 3.25
C GLU A 7 20.82 -5.77 2.32
N ASN A 8 20.00 -6.71 2.83
CA ASN A 8 18.89 -7.26 2.05
C ASN A 8 17.82 -6.19 1.78
N LEU A 9 17.47 -5.35 2.77
CA LEU A 9 16.59 -4.20 2.53
C LEU A 9 17.13 -3.25 1.47
N LEU A 10 18.41 -2.89 1.55
CA LEU A 10 19.02 -1.99 0.56
C LEU A 10 18.97 -2.58 -0.87
N ARG A 11 18.95 -3.90 -1.01
CA ARG A 11 18.77 -4.58 -2.30
C ARG A 11 17.31 -4.63 -2.75
N ALA A 12 16.37 -4.77 -1.80
CA ALA A 12 14.93 -4.87 -2.05
C ALA A 12 14.32 -3.53 -2.51
N VAL A 13 14.82 -2.43 -1.96
CA VAL A 13 14.29 -1.09 -2.19
C VAL A 13 14.59 -0.59 -3.60
N SER A 14 13.59 -0.02 -4.26
CA SER A 14 13.71 0.63 -5.57
C SER A 14 13.94 2.14 -5.47
N THR A 15 13.34 2.82 -4.49
CA THR A 15 13.55 4.24 -4.20
C THR A 15 13.68 4.50 -2.70
N PRO A 16 14.50 5.47 -2.25
CA PRO A 16 14.76 5.69 -0.83
C PRO A 16 13.49 5.91 0.03
N GLU A 17 12.45 6.49 -0.54
CA GLU A 17 11.18 6.79 0.11
C GLU A 17 10.41 5.53 0.53
N THR A 18 10.63 4.40 -0.15
CA THR A 18 9.95 3.15 0.18
C THR A 18 10.62 2.42 1.34
N LEU A 19 11.89 2.70 1.69
CA LEU A 19 12.65 1.96 2.72
C LEU A 19 11.88 1.62 4.02
N GLY A 20 11.06 2.54 4.53
CA GLY A 20 10.22 2.29 5.71
C GLY A 20 9.11 1.25 5.47
N TYR A 21 8.49 1.25 4.30
CA TYR A 21 7.50 0.26 3.88
C TYR A 21 8.12 -1.14 3.80
N GLU A 22 9.26 -1.31 3.14
CA GLU A 22 9.96 -2.59 2.99
C GLU A 22 10.48 -3.11 4.33
N LEU A 23 10.94 -2.24 5.24
CA LEU A 23 11.29 -2.63 6.61
C LEU A 23 10.11 -3.25 7.35
N LEU A 24 8.94 -2.60 7.30
CA LEU A 24 7.75 -3.12 7.95
C LEU A 24 7.29 -4.41 7.29
N ARG A 25 7.29 -4.43 5.96
CA ARG A 25 6.69 -5.50 5.18
C ARG A 25 7.55 -6.76 5.09
N ASP A 26 8.82 -6.62 4.78
CA ASP A 26 9.70 -7.73 4.42
C ASP A 26 10.58 -8.21 5.59
N ILE A 27 10.59 -7.47 6.70
CA ILE A 27 11.27 -7.88 7.94
C ILE A 27 10.29 -7.99 9.10
N LEU A 28 9.63 -6.88 9.47
CA LEU A 28 8.86 -6.84 10.71
C LEU A 28 7.64 -7.78 10.66
N LEU A 29 6.87 -7.78 9.57
CA LEU A 29 5.69 -8.64 9.45
C LEU A 29 6.06 -10.14 9.50
N PRO A 30 7.04 -10.65 8.72
CA PRO A 30 7.49 -12.04 8.85
C PRO A 30 7.96 -12.39 10.27
N ASP A 31 8.70 -11.50 10.94
CA ASP A 31 9.19 -11.73 12.30
C ASP A 31 8.04 -11.81 13.33
N LEU A 32 7.04 -10.93 13.21
CA LEU A 32 5.88 -10.92 14.09
C LEU A 32 4.94 -12.12 13.89
N LEU A 33 4.78 -12.58 12.65
CA LEU A 33 3.80 -13.60 12.28
C LEU A 33 4.39 -15.02 12.22
N GLY A 34 5.72 -15.13 12.13
CA GLY A 34 6.42 -16.41 12.09
C GLY A 34 5.97 -17.30 10.92
N GLN A 35 5.80 -18.59 11.19
CA GLN A 35 5.49 -19.59 10.17
C GLN A 35 4.07 -19.44 9.57
N GLU A 36 3.17 -18.79 10.29
CA GLU A 36 1.79 -18.56 9.86
C GLU A 36 1.65 -17.30 8.99
N ALA A 37 2.74 -16.57 8.74
CA ALA A 37 2.72 -15.33 7.97
C ALA A 37 1.98 -15.45 6.62
N PRO A 38 2.19 -16.49 5.78
CA PRO A 38 1.49 -16.58 4.50
C PRO A 38 -0.04 -16.66 4.67
N GLY A 39 -0.54 -17.49 5.59
CA GLY A 39 -1.98 -17.65 5.83
C GLY A 39 -2.61 -16.41 6.44
N ILE A 40 -1.94 -15.77 7.40
CA ILE A 40 -2.41 -14.54 8.04
C ILE A 40 -2.42 -13.39 7.04
N LEU A 41 -1.38 -13.24 6.22
CA LEU A 41 -1.30 -12.19 5.20
C LEU A 41 -2.36 -12.39 4.10
N TYR A 42 -2.64 -13.63 3.70
CA TYR A 42 -3.74 -13.93 2.79
C TYR A 42 -5.09 -13.43 3.33
N TRP A 43 -5.39 -13.77 4.59
CA TRP A 43 -6.60 -13.30 5.25
C TRP A 43 -6.63 -11.78 5.45
N ALA A 44 -5.51 -11.17 5.80
CA ALA A 44 -5.39 -9.73 5.93
C ALA A 44 -5.65 -9.03 4.59
N GLY A 45 -5.18 -9.61 3.48
CA GLY A 45 -5.47 -9.14 2.12
C GLY A 45 -6.97 -9.16 1.82
N LYS A 46 -7.64 -10.28 2.14
CA LYS A 46 -9.10 -10.38 2.02
C LYS A 46 -9.81 -9.34 2.90
N ASP A 47 -9.39 -9.15 4.14
CA ASP A 47 -10.00 -8.16 5.04
C ASP A 47 -9.82 -6.72 4.51
N LEU A 48 -8.63 -6.38 4.02
CA LEU A 48 -8.35 -5.09 3.40
C LEU A 48 -9.25 -4.83 2.19
N ALA A 49 -9.46 -5.81 1.32
CA ALA A 49 -10.34 -5.68 0.16
C ALA A 49 -11.82 -5.44 0.52
N ARG A 50 -12.27 -5.91 1.70
CA ARG A 50 -13.62 -5.59 2.21
C ARG A 50 -13.72 -4.16 2.73
N ARG A 51 -12.64 -3.63 3.29
CA ARG A 51 -12.56 -2.25 3.80
C ARG A 51 -12.32 -1.23 2.68
N LEU A 52 -11.71 -1.67 1.59
CA LEU A 52 -11.35 -0.87 0.42
C LEU A 52 -12.01 -1.46 -0.84
N PRO A 53 -13.35 -1.58 -0.89
CA PRO A 53 -14.02 -2.18 -2.03
C PRO A 53 -13.80 -1.34 -3.29
N LEU A 54 -13.36 -1.97 -4.37
CA LEU A 54 -13.24 -1.29 -5.67
C LEU A 54 -14.58 -1.28 -6.40
N SER A 55 -14.74 -0.37 -7.36
CA SER A 55 -15.94 -0.31 -8.20
C SER A 55 -15.94 -1.37 -9.30
N GLN A 56 -14.75 -1.70 -9.80
CA GLN A 56 -14.54 -2.65 -10.90
C GLN A 56 -13.15 -3.27 -10.83
N LEU A 57 -12.95 -4.43 -11.48
CA LEU A 57 -11.66 -5.12 -11.47
C LEU A 57 -10.57 -4.35 -12.22
N ASP A 58 -10.95 -3.53 -13.20
CA ASP A 58 -10.03 -2.69 -13.98
C ASP A 58 -9.36 -1.59 -13.14
N ASP A 59 -9.85 -1.34 -11.91
CA ASP A 59 -9.25 -0.41 -10.96
C ASP A 59 -8.07 -1.03 -10.20
N LEU A 60 -7.91 -2.37 -10.23
CA LEU A 60 -6.86 -3.09 -9.52
C LEU A 60 -5.44 -2.62 -9.89
N PRO A 61 -5.06 -2.45 -11.17
CA PRO A 61 -3.72 -1.94 -11.54
C PRO A 61 -3.43 -0.57 -10.93
N THR A 62 -4.40 0.35 -10.96
CA THR A 62 -4.26 1.69 -10.39
C THR A 62 -4.07 1.62 -8.87
N PHE A 63 -4.88 0.82 -8.17
CA PHE A 63 -4.73 0.60 -6.74
C PHE A 63 -3.35 0.01 -6.40
N PHE A 64 -2.91 -1.02 -7.13
CA PHE A 64 -1.64 -1.69 -6.89
C PHE A 64 -0.43 -0.74 -7.08
N ALA A 65 -0.49 0.14 -8.07
CA ALA A 65 0.51 1.17 -8.26
C ALA A 65 0.52 2.19 -7.12
N GLN A 66 -0.64 2.67 -6.68
CA GLN A 66 -0.77 3.67 -5.59
C GLN A 66 -0.23 3.18 -4.25
N PHE A 67 -0.45 1.90 -3.92
CA PHE A 67 -0.04 1.30 -2.65
C PHE A 67 1.32 0.60 -2.70
N ASN A 68 2.09 0.78 -3.80
CA ASN A 68 3.39 0.16 -4.00
C ASN A 68 3.36 -1.39 -3.91
N PHE A 69 2.25 -2.01 -4.34
CA PHE A 69 2.12 -3.47 -4.37
C PHE A 69 2.75 -4.10 -5.61
N GLY A 70 2.97 -3.34 -6.68
CA GLY A 70 3.49 -3.88 -7.93
C GLY A 70 2.83 -3.29 -9.16
N GLU A 71 3.35 -3.65 -10.32
CA GLU A 71 2.67 -3.46 -11.61
C GLU A 71 1.80 -4.68 -11.86
N LEU A 72 0.48 -4.53 -11.73
CA LEU A 72 -0.48 -5.61 -11.93
C LEU A 72 -1.10 -5.54 -13.33
N LYS A 73 -1.17 -6.68 -14.01
CA LYS A 73 -1.83 -6.81 -15.31
C LYS A 73 -2.66 -8.08 -15.38
N LEU A 74 -3.92 -7.96 -15.81
CA LEU A 74 -4.74 -9.11 -16.18
C LEU A 74 -4.20 -9.72 -17.48
N SER A 75 -3.70 -10.95 -17.42
CA SER A 75 -3.12 -11.66 -18.57
C SER A 75 -4.12 -12.58 -19.25
N GLN A 76 -5.01 -13.20 -18.48
CA GLN A 76 -6.07 -14.08 -18.98
C GLN A 76 -7.30 -14.01 -18.09
N GLN A 77 -8.47 -14.00 -18.71
CA GLN A 77 -9.76 -14.15 -18.03
C GLN A 77 -10.57 -15.22 -18.74
N THR A 78 -11.15 -16.12 -17.96
CA THR A 78 -12.17 -17.09 -18.38
C THR A 78 -13.36 -17.01 -17.43
N LYS A 79 -14.40 -17.82 -17.66
CA LYS A 79 -15.57 -17.85 -16.78
C LYS A 79 -15.21 -18.14 -15.32
N ASN A 80 -14.28 -19.06 -15.08
CA ASN A 80 -13.97 -19.56 -13.73
C ASN A 80 -12.56 -19.19 -13.25
N ARG A 81 -11.85 -18.32 -13.99
CA ARG A 81 -10.44 -18.05 -13.70
C ARG A 81 -10.02 -16.65 -14.15
N TYR A 82 -9.32 -15.95 -13.28
CA TYR A 82 -8.60 -14.71 -13.56
C TYR A 82 -7.12 -14.95 -13.32
N ILE A 83 -6.27 -14.59 -14.27
CA ILE A 83 -4.83 -14.72 -14.14
C ILE A 83 -4.23 -13.34 -14.25
N TYR A 84 -3.58 -12.91 -13.17
CA TYR A 84 -2.84 -11.67 -13.13
C TYR A 84 -1.35 -11.94 -13.13
N GLN A 85 -0.60 -11.08 -13.82
CA GLN A 85 0.84 -10.98 -13.68
C GLN A 85 1.13 -9.77 -12.79
N LEU A 86 1.90 -9.98 -11.73
CA LEU A 86 2.39 -8.93 -10.84
C LEU A 86 3.91 -8.82 -11.01
N GLY A 87 4.36 -7.65 -11.44
CA GLY A 87 5.76 -7.35 -11.72
C GLY A 87 6.18 -5.96 -11.26
N GLY A 88 7.19 -5.41 -11.91
CA GLY A 88 7.81 -4.14 -11.53
C GLY A 88 9.10 -4.33 -10.71
N GLN A 89 9.88 -3.26 -10.57
CA GLN A 89 11.20 -3.35 -9.93
C GLN A 89 11.13 -3.83 -8.48
N GLN A 90 10.13 -3.41 -7.73
CA GLN A 90 9.89 -3.80 -6.33
C GLN A 90 9.69 -5.31 -6.19
N ILE A 91 8.98 -5.96 -7.12
CA ILE A 91 8.77 -7.41 -7.11
C ILE A 91 10.08 -8.13 -7.41
N ALA A 92 10.76 -7.74 -8.49
CA ALA A 92 12.01 -8.38 -8.91
C ALA A 92 13.14 -8.21 -7.88
N ARG A 93 13.20 -7.07 -7.19
CA ARG A 93 14.18 -6.79 -6.14
C ARG A 93 13.85 -7.55 -4.86
N ARG A 94 12.58 -7.58 -4.44
CA ARG A 94 12.14 -8.36 -3.26
C ARG A 94 12.46 -9.84 -3.42
N GLN A 95 12.13 -10.45 -4.55
CA GLN A 95 12.43 -11.87 -4.82
C GLN A 95 13.93 -12.19 -4.80
N LYS A 96 14.79 -11.23 -5.19
CA LYS A 96 16.26 -11.40 -5.12
C LYS A 96 16.82 -11.17 -3.72
N ALA A 97 16.21 -10.26 -2.97
CA ALA A 97 16.68 -9.86 -1.65
C ALA A 97 16.27 -10.84 -0.54
N PHE A 98 15.09 -11.45 -0.67
CA PHE A 98 14.51 -12.34 0.33
C PHE A 98 14.15 -13.69 -0.30
N SER A 99 14.77 -14.77 0.19
CA SER A 99 14.53 -16.12 -0.34
C SER A 99 13.09 -16.60 -0.13
N ASN A 100 12.43 -16.07 0.89
CA ASN A 100 11.06 -16.41 1.29
C ASN A 100 10.11 -15.25 1.03
N ALA A 101 10.38 -14.44 0.00
CA ALA A 101 9.50 -13.36 -0.41
C ALA A 101 8.06 -13.86 -0.61
N ASP A 102 7.10 -13.25 0.06
CA ASP A 102 5.70 -13.64 0.04
C ASP A 102 4.81 -12.54 -0.54
N PHE A 103 3.73 -12.95 -1.19
CA PHE A 103 2.77 -12.08 -1.87
C PHE A 103 1.31 -12.49 -1.56
N GLN A 104 1.09 -13.13 -0.42
CA GLN A 104 -0.25 -13.58 -0.02
C GLN A 104 -1.17 -12.41 0.30
N LEU A 105 -0.62 -11.30 0.79
CA LEU A 105 -1.38 -10.06 1.01
C LEU A 105 -2.06 -9.60 -0.29
N GLU A 106 -1.31 -9.49 -1.39
CA GLU A 106 -1.83 -9.14 -2.71
C GLU A 106 -2.81 -10.20 -3.23
N THR A 107 -2.47 -11.48 -3.05
CA THR A 107 -3.27 -12.61 -3.53
C THR A 107 -4.64 -12.61 -2.88
N GLY A 108 -4.70 -12.47 -1.55
CA GLY A 108 -5.94 -12.38 -0.79
C GLY A 108 -6.75 -11.13 -1.14
N PHE A 109 -6.08 -9.99 -1.36
CA PHE A 109 -6.74 -8.77 -1.80
C PHE A 109 -7.44 -8.97 -3.16
N ILE A 110 -6.72 -9.47 -4.17
CA ILE A 110 -7.29 -9.70 -5.50
C ILE A 110 -8.42 -10.74 -5.43
N ALA A 111 -8.22 -11.85 -4.72
CA ALA A 111 -9.24 -12.89 -4.58
C ALA A 111 -10.53 -12.32 -4.01
N GLN A 112 -10.46 -11.50 -2.96
CA GLN A 112 -11.65 -10.90 -2.38
C GLN A 112 -12.26 -9.81 -3.26
N GLN A 113 -11.48 -9.00 -3.99
CA GLN A 113 -12.02 -8.05 -4.96
C GLN A 113 -12.79 -8.77 -6.08
N VAL A 114 -12.23 -9.87 -6.62
CA VAL A 114 -12.92 -10.75 -7.57
C VAL A 114 -14.21 -11.27 -6.96
N GLN A 115 -14.16 -11.89 -5.79
CA GLN A 115 -15.36 -12.45 -5.15
C GLN A 115 -16.48 -11.43 -4.95
N GLN A 116 -16.15 -10.21 -4.50
CA GLN A 116 -17.13 -9.15 -4.30
C GLN A 116 -17.72 -8.69 -5.65
N LEU A 117 -16.88 -8.42 -6.64
CA LEU A 117 -17.35 -7.86 -7.91
C LEU A 117 -18.05 -8.87 -8.82
N THR A 118 -17.72 -10.16 -8.70
CA THR A 118 -18.37 -11.23 -9.48
C THR A 118 -19.49 -11.92 -8.72
N GLN A 119 -19.63 -11.66 -7.41
CA GLN A 119 -20.60 -12.32 -6.52
C GLN A 119 -20.48 -13.86 -6.55
N THR A 120 -19.25 -14.36 -6.66
CA THR A 120 -18.93 -15.79 -6.69
C THR A 120 -17.78 -16.09 -5.73
N ILE A 121 -17.75 -17.27 -5.12
CA ILE A 121 -16.64 -17.65 -4.24
C ILE A 121 -15.34 -17.61 -5.03
N ALA A 122 -14.29 -16.96 -4.50
CA ALA A 122 -13.01 -16.86 -5.17
C ALA A 122 -11.83 -17.17 -4.24
N GLU A 123 -10.88 -17.94 -4.76
CA GLU A 123 -9.63 -18.28 -4.06
C GLU A 123 -8.42 -18.03 -4.97
N GLY A 124 -7.36 -17.47 -4.39
CA GLY A 124 -6.14 -17.12 -5.10
C GLY A 124 -4.98 -18.07 -4.77
N GLN A 125 -4.12 -18.31 -5.76
CA GLN A 125 -2.86 -19.03 -5.61
C GLN A 125 -1.72 -18.31 -6.34
N LEU A 126 -0.50 -18.59 -5.90
CA LEU A 126 0.74 -17.97 -6.40
C LEU A 126 1.57 -18.95 -7.20
N GLU A 127 2.13 -18.48 -8.30
CA GLU A 127 3.22 -19.11 -9.03
C GLU A 127 4.36 -18.11 -9.20
N PHE A 128 5.58 -18.49 -8.84
CA PHE A 128 6.76 -17.62 -8.93
C PHE A 128 7.45 -17.79 -10.29
N ASP A 129 7.85 -16.67 -10.88
CA ASP A 129 8.79 -16.59 -12.00
C ASP A 129 9.98 -15.70 -11.58
N ARG A 130 11.03 -15.62 -12.39
CA ARG A 130 12.30 -14.99 -12.05
C ARG A 130 12.18 -13.53 -11.60
N ASP A 131 11.34 -12.75 -12.28
CA ASP A 131 11.22 -11.29 -12.09
C ASP A 131 9.77 -10.82 -11.88
N LYS A 132 8.84 -11.75 -11.85
CA LYS A 132 7.40 -11.51 -11.72
C LYS A 132 6.75 -12.69 -11.00
N ILE A 133 5.51 -12.50 -10.59
CA ILE A 133 4.68 -13.58 -10.06
C ILE A 133 3.40 -13.66 -10.86
N THR A 134 2.82 -14.85 -10.91
CA THR A 134 1.50 -15.09 -11.48
C THR A 134 0.53 -15.36 -10.34
N ILE A 135 -0.53 -14.58 -10.27
CA ILE A 135 -1.62 -14.74 -9.32
C ILE A 135 -2.80 -15.34 -10.09
N ILE A 136 -3.20 -16.55 -9.71
CA ILE A 136 -4.32 -17.25 -10.32
C ILE A 136 -5.49 -17.24 -9.34
N VAL A 137 -6.57 -16.54 -9.68
CA VAL A 137 -7.81 -16.54 -8.91
C VAL A 137 -8.81 -17.47 -9.61
N GLN A 138 -9.24 -18.50 -8.90
CA GLN A 138 -10.29 -19.42 -9.34
C GLN A 138 -11.60 -19.02 -8.71
N THR A 139 -12.68 -19.07 -9.49
CA THR A 139 -14.02 -18.75 -8.99
C THR A 139 -14.94 -19.96 -9.12
N ASP A 140 -15.70 -20.24 -8.06
CA ASP A 140 -16.77 -21.22 -8.06
C ASP A 140 -18.13 -20.52 -8.18
N HIS A 141 -18.86 -20.85 -9.24
CA HIS A 141 -20.18 -20.28 -9.54
C HIS A 141 -21.32 -21.12 -8.97
N THR A 142 -21.02 -22.24 -8.31
CA THR A 142 -22.02 -23.13 -7.71
C THR A 142 -22.42 -22.70 -6.30
N ASP A 143 -21.64 -21.82 -5.68
CA ASP A 143 -21.87 -21.31 -4.33
C ASP A 143 -21.91 -19.78 -4.33
N VAL A 144 -22.68 -19.22 -3.40
CA VAL A 144 -22.87 -17.78 -3.25
C VAL A 144 -22.07 -17.31 -2.04
N PRO A 145 -21.14 -16.35 -2.20
CA PRO A 145 -20.42 -15.80 -1.07
C PRO A 145 -21.40 -15.18 -0.07
N GLN A 146 -21.04 -15.23 1.21
CA GLN A 146 -21.75 -14.46 2.22
C GLN A 146 -21.81 -12.99 1.80
N ALA A 147 -23.00 -12.40 1.91
CA ALA A 147 -23.25 -11.02 1.49
C ALA A 147 -22.22 -10.10 2.15
N THR A 148 -21.32 -9.56 1.35
CA THR A 148 -20.40 -8.49 1.72
C THR A 148 -20.93 -7.25 1.04
N ALA A 149 -21.46 -6.34 1.83
CA ALA A 149 -22.11 -5.15 1.32
C ALA A 149 -21.06 -4.26 0.64
N ILE A 150 -21.08 -4.18 -0.70
CA ILE A 150 -20.35 -3.19 -1.49
C ILE A 150 -21.12 -1.86 -1.39
N ASP A 151 -21.48 -1.44 -0.17
CA ASP A 151 -22.43 -0.33 -0.04
C ASP A 151 -21.79 1.00 -0.42
N ASN A 152 -20.46 1.09 -0.48
CA ASN A 152 -19.72 2.29 -0.89
C ASN A 152 -18.32 1.94 -1.45
N PRO A 153 -18.13 1.75 -2.77
CA PRO A 153 -16.81 1.58 -3.34
C PRO A 153 -15.95 2.84 -3.11
N ILE A 154 -14.65 2.64 -2.91
CA ILE A 154 -13.71 3.75 -2.76
C ILE A 154 -13.52 4.48 -4.09
N THR A 155 -13.28 5.79 -4.02
CA THR A 155 -12.85 6.58 -5.19
C THR A 155 -11.33 6.61 -5.25
N LEU A 156 -10.75 6.10 -6.35
CA LEU A 156 -9.31 6.17 -6.57
C LEU A 156 -8.92 7.57 -7.06
N HIS A 157 -7.99 8.22 -6.36
CA HIS A 157 -7.44 9.52 -6.75
C HIS A 157 -6.11 9.34 -7.48
N HIS A 158 -6.00 9.82 -8.71
CA HIS A 158 -4.74 9.81 -9.44
C HIS A 158 -3.81 10.88 -8.87
N PHE A 159 -2.79 10.46 -8.11
CA PHE A 159 -1.78 11.38 -7.59
C PHE A 159 -0.83 11.77 -8.73
N GLY A 160 -0.69 13.07 -8.98
CA GLY A 160 0.29 13.59 -9.95
C GLY A 160 -0.19 13.80 -11.39
N SER A 161 -1.48 13.60 -11.70
CA SER A 161 -2.07 14.27 -12.86
C SER A 161 -2.42 15.70 -12.47
N THR A 162 -1.72 16.69 -13.02
CA THR A 162 -2.19 18.08 -12.99
C THR A 162 -3.41 18.21 -13.89
N ASP A 163 -4.57 17.75 -13.40
CA ASP A 163 -5.85 18.25 -13.90
C ASP A 163 -6.12 19.57 -13.17
N ALA A 164 -5.47 20.64 -13.64
CA ALA A 164 -5.88 21.99 -13.30
C ALA A 164 -7.24 22.25 -13.96
N PRO A 165 -8.31 22.57 -13.21
CA PRO A 165 -9.48 23.18 -13.82
C PRO A 165 -9.03 24.50 -14.44
N ALA A 166 -9.30 24.69 -15.73
CA ALA A 166 -9.04 25.94 -16.42
C ALA A 166 -9.87 27.08 -15.81
N GLU A 167 -9.31 27.78 -14.82
CA GLU A 167 -9.85 29.02 -14.30
C GLU A 167 -9.53 30.16 -15.28
N LYS A 168 -10.58 30.84 -15.77
CA LYS A 168 -10.44 32.02 -16.64
C LYS A 168 -9.74 33.15 -15.86
N PRO A 169 -8.84 33.92 -16.50
CA PRO A 169 -8.11 34.97 -15.82
C PRO A 169 -9.05 36.12 -15.46
N THR A 170 -9.22 36.39 -14.16
CA THR A 170 -9.71 37.68 -13.68
C THR A 170 -8.52 38.49 -13.20
N THR A 171 -8.32 39.61 -13.87
CA THR A 171 -7.35 40.64 -13.53
C THR A 171 -7.74 41.28 -12.21
N ASP A 172 -6.86 41.24 -11.21
CA ASP A 172 -6.76 42.36 -10.30
C ASP A 172 -5.35 42.52 -9.73
N THR A 173 -4.88 43.76 -9.79
CA THR A 173 -3.51 44.18 -9.45
C THR A 173 -3.56 44.96 -8.14
N ARG A 174 -2.83 44.53 -7.11
CA ARG A 174 -1.85 45.35 -6.34
C ARG A 174 -1.35 44.66 -5.07
N THR A 175 -0.07 44.28 -5.14
CA THR A 175 1.04 44.71 -4.26
C THR A 175 0.81 44.80 -2.74
N SER A 176 1.51 43.95 -1.97
CA SER A 176 2.50 44.41 -0.98
C SER A 176 3.33 43.24 -0.46
N ALA A 177 4.65 43.44 -0.45
CA ALA A 177 5.65 42.52 0.06
C ALA A 177 6.16 43.04 1.41
N THR A 178 6.31 42.18 2.43
CA THR A 178 7.45 42.15 3.41
C THR A 178 7.31 40.94 4.36
N PRO A 179 8.36 40.53 5.12
CA PRO A 179 8.89 39.18 5.08
C PRO A 179 8.75 38.41 6.40
N VAL A 180 9.13 37.13 6.35
CA VAL A 180 9.24 36.21 7.48
C VAL A 180 10.25 36.72 8.51
N THR A 181 9.78 37.10 9.71
CA THR A 181 10.54 37.06 10.97
C THR A 181 9.60 37.29 12.16
N ASP A 182 8.99 36.23 12.71
CA ASP A 182 8.56 36.25 14.12
C ASP A 182 8.39 34.84 14.71
N LEU A 183 9.48 34.08 14.73
CA LEU A 183 9.56 32.76 15.36
C LEU A 183 10.75 32.69 16.33
N MET A 184 10.75 33.52 17.38
CA MET A 184 11.54 33.26 18.60
C MET A 184 10.88 33.92 19.84
N PRO A 185 10.66 33.17 20.94
CA PRO A 185 10.13 33.74 22.18
C PRO A 185 11.20 34.56 22.92
N LYS A 186 10.81 35.75 23.42
CA LYS A 186 11.68 36.64 24.18
C LYS A 186 11.97 36.07 25.57
N ARG A 187 13.25 35.89 25.87
CA ARG A 187 13.82 35.50 27.17
C ARG A 187 13.45 36.54 28.25
N THR A 188 12.49 36.24 29.11
CA THR A 188 12.09 37.11 30.22
C THR A 188 13.03 36.99 31.43
N GLN A 189 13.22 38.14 32.08
CA GLN A 189 14.23 38.43 33.08
C GLN A 189 14.04 37.70 34.42
N ARG A 190 15.17 37.26 34.97
CA ARG A 190 15.33 36.70 36.32
C ARG A 190 15.15 37.81 37.36
N HIS A 191 14.01 37.84 38.06
CA HIS A 191 13.86 38.68 39.25
C HIS A 191 14.53 38.00 40.46
N LYS A 192 15.60 38.64 40.95
CA LYS A 192 16.12 38.42 42.31
C LYS A 192 15.18 39.09 43.30
N ARG A 193 14.64 38.33 44.25
CA ARG A 193 14.24 38.84 45.57
C ARG A 193 14.54 37.79 46.62
N GLY A 194 15.49 38.09 47.48
CA GLY A 194 15.61 37.49 48.80
C GLY A 194 15.21 38.54 49.83
N TRP A 195 14.48 38.12 50.87
CA TRP A 195 14.51 38.75 52.19
C TRP A 195 13.96 37.76 53.23
N PHE A 196 14.88 37.19 54.05
CA PHE A 196 14.83 36.79 55.48
C PHE A 196 13.56 36.10 56.07
N SER A 197 13.57 35.30 57.14
CA SER A 197 14.53 34.66 58.06
C SER A 197 13.70 33.93 59.15
N ARG A 198 14.20 32.79 59.63
CA ARG A 198 14.10 32.18 60.99
C ARG A 198 12.81 32.30 61.82
N ASN A 199 12.30 31.14 62.27
CA ASN A 199 12.63 30.60 63.60
C ASN A 199 12.68 29.08 63.54
#